data_AF-A0AAX0Q9Y2-F1
#
_entry.id   AF-A0AAX0Q9Y2-F1
#
_cell.length_a   1.000
_cell.length_b   1.000
_cell.length_c   1.000
_cell.angle_alpha   90.00
_cell.angle_beta   90.00
_cell.angle_gamma   90.00
#
_symmetry.space_group_name_H-M   'P 1'
#
loop_
_entity.id
_entity.type
_entity.pdbx_description
1 polymer ?
#
loop_
_entity_poly.entity_id
_entity_poly.type
_entity_poly.pdbx_seq_one_letter_code
_entity_poly.pdbx_strand_id
1 'polypeptide(L)'
;MKLEVRDLGFHYQKQERMIFSDVSFGIDKGEVISILGTNGAGKSTLLNCMANLYRPIRGGERQMVTIARVLAQQPDVILLDEPTAHLDYGNQIRMTRLVRKLADSGYAIILTTHMPDHVIMLQDKVGILDHDGRFTFGKAEDILSDSLLSNLYSVDLKLVYIDEAKRDTCVPFAY
;
A
#
# COMPACT_ATOMS: atom_id res chain seq x y z
N MET A 1 2.26 -6.56 17.64
CA MET A 1 2.37 -5.37 16.79
C MET A 1 3.83 -5.10 16.47
N LYS A 2 4.22 -4.95 15.20
CA LYS A 2 5.62 -4.75 14.79
C LYS A 2 5.95 -3.29 14.47
N LEU A 3 5.02 -2.59 13.83
CA LEU A 3 5.14 -1.20 13.44
C LEU A 3 3.77 -0.51 13.55
N GLU A 4 3.78 0.73 14.03
CA GLU A 4 2.59 1.56 14.15
C GLU A 4 2.87 2.98 13.63
N VAL A 5 2.02 3.45 12.72
CA VAL A 5 1.99 4.81 12.18
C VAL A 5 0.78 5.51 12.81
N ARG A 6 0.98 6.71 13.37
CA ARG A 6 -0.08 7.53 13.95
C ARG A 6 0.04 8.98 13.50
N ASP A 7 -1.09 9.54 13.09
CA ASP A 7 -1.34 10.94 12.78
C ASP A 7 -0.29 11.53 11.83
N LEU A 8 0.20 10.72 10.89
CA LEU A 8 1.27 11.09 9.98
C LEU A 8 0.73 12.04 8.91
N GLY A 9 1.37 13.20 8.78
CA GLY A 9 1.03 14.21 7.79
C GLY A 9 2.27 14.81 7.13
N PHE A 10 2.18 15.11 5.83
CA PHE A 10 3.29 15.64 5.06
C PHE A 10 2.86 16.66 3.99
N HIS A 11 3.67 17.70 3.82
CA HIS A 11 3.69 18.60 2.66
C HIS A 11 5.16 18.87 2.31
N TYR A 12 5.44 19.17 1.04
CA TYR A 12 6.78 19.61 0.64
C TYR A 12 7.03 21.05 1.11
N GLN A 13 8.29 21.41 1.43
CA GLN A 13 8.64 22.75 1.93
C GLN A 13 8.21 23.91 1.01
N LYS A 14 8.05 23.65 -0.29
CA LYS A 14 7.64 24.65 -1.30
C LYS A 14 6.13 24.68 -1.57
N GLN A 15 5.34 23.89 -0.84
CA GLN A 15 3.89 23.76 -1.04
C GLN A 15 3.18 23.90 0.30
N GLU A 16 2.10 24.68 0.33
CA GLU A 16 1.25 24.79 1.52
C GLU A 16 0.20 23.67 1.61
N ARG A 17 -0.09 23.01 0.49
CA ARG A 17 -1.07 21.90 0.44
C ARG A 17 -0.45 20.62 0.99
N MET A 18 -1.15 19.99 1.93
CA MET A 18 -0.82 18.65 2.41
C MET A 18 -0.93 17.62 1.28
N ILE A 19 0.07 16.75 1.17
CA ILE A 19 0.01 15.57 0.30
C ILE A 19 -0.91 14.52 0.92
N PHE A 20 -0.83 14.36 2.24
CA PHE A 20 -1.77 13.57 3.05
C PHE A 20 -1.73 14.05 4.50
N SER A 21 -2.81 13.80 5.24
CA SER A 21 -2.93 14.08 6.66
C SER A 21 -3.60 12.92 7.40
N ASP A 22 -3.37 12.86 8.71
CA ASP A 22 -4.06 11.94 9.63
C ASP A 22 -3.92 10.46 9.24
N VAL A 23 -2.76 10.09 8.66
CA VAL A 23 -2.46 8.70 8.29
C VAL A 23 -2.12 7.90 9.54
N SER A 24 -2.97 6.92 9.85
CA SER A 24 -2.84 6.05 11.02
C SER A 24 -3.14 4.60 10.66
N PHE A 25 -2.21 3.69 10.96
CA PHE A 25 -2.37 2.24 10.77
C PHE A 25 -1.28 1.46 11.52
N GLY A 26 -1.51 0.16 11.72
CA GLY A 26 -0.54 -0.74 12.35
C GLY A 26 -0.38 -2.02 11.56
N ILE A 27 0.81 -2.62 11.66
CA ILE A 27 1.14 -3.89 11.01
C ILE A 27 1.83 -4.84 11.98
N ASP A 28 1.44 -6.11 11.89
CA ASP A 28 1.98 -7.23 12.63
C ASP A 28 2.93 -8.11 11.81
N LYS A 29 3.69 -8.97 12.51
CA LYS A 29 4.51 -9.97 11.82
C LYS A 29 3.63 -10.89 11.00
N GLY A 30 4.03 -11.12 9.76
CA GLY A 30 3.31 -11.96 8.81
C GLY A 30 2.09 -11.32 8.15
N GLU A 31 1.87 -10.02 8.39
CA GLU A 31 0.88 -9.24 7.65
C GLU A 31 1.51 -8.54 6.45
N VAL A 32 0.67 -8.33 5.43
CA VAL A 32 0.97 -7.48 4.28
C VAL A 32 -0.01 -6.30 4.27
N ILE A 33 0.51 -5.07 4.13
CA ILE A 33 -0.31 -3.91 3.81
C ILE A 33 0.00 -3.46 2.40
N SER A 34 -1.03 -3.40 1.56
CA SER A 34 -0.93 -2.75 0.25
C SER A 34 -1.43 -1.31 0.34
N ILE A 35 -0.59 -0.34 0.02
CA ILE A 35 -1.00 1.05 -0.14
C ILE A 35 -1.41 1.25 -1.60
N LEU A 36 -2.71 1.36 -1.85
CA LEU A 36 -3.31 1.54 -3.17
C LEU A 36 -3.63 3.01 -3.42
N GLY A 37 -3.39 3.46 -4.64
CA GLY A 37 -3.71 4.82 -5.07
C GLY A 37 -3.16 5.10 -6.46
N THR A 38 -3.67 6.16 -7.10
CA THR A 38 -3.21 6.58 -8.43
C THR A 38 -1.78 7.10 -8.42
N ASN A 39 -1.22 7.30 -9.60
CA ASN A 39 0.08 7.95 -9.74
C ASN A 39 -0.01 9.39 -9.21
N GLY A 40 0.98 9.79 -8.41
CA GLY A 40 1.01 11.13 -7.80
C GLY A 40 0.18 11.29 -6.52
N ALA A 41 -0.58 10.27 -6.08
CA ALA A 41 -1.35 10.35 -4.83
C ALA A 41 -0.50 10.50 -3.56
N GLY A 42 0.82 10.28 -3.63
CA GLY A 42 1.73 10.42 -2.49
C GLY A 42 2.17 9.10 -1.85
N LYS A 43 1.93 7.95 -2.50
CA LYS A 43 2.29 6.61 -2.00
C LYS A 43 3.78 6.47 -1.66
N SER A 44 4.67 6.80 -2.60
CA SER A 44 6.12 6.80 -2.38
C SER A 44 6.55 7.81 -1.32
N THR A 45 5.88 8.96 -1.25
CA THR A 45 6.12 9.97 -0.21
C THR A 45 5.77 9.44 1.18
N LEU A 46 4.66 8.72 1.31
CA LEU A 46 4.28 8.04 2.55
C LEU A 46 5.33 6.99 2.96
N LEU A 47 5.76 6.12 2.04
CA LEU A 47 6.85 5.18 2.33
C LEU A 47 8.14 5.89 2.75
N ASN A 48 8.53 6.97 2.06
CA ASN A 48 9.72 7.75 2.41
C ASN A 48 9.62 8.41 3.80
N CYS A 49 8.43 8.84 4.22
CA CYS A 49 8.20 9.30 5.59
C CYS A 49 8.37 8.16 6.61
N MET A 50 7.81 6.98 6.34
CA MET A 50 7.93 5.81 7.22
C MET A 50 9.37 5.30 7.35
N ALA A 51 10.12 5.45 6.27
CA ALA A 51 11.53 5.07 6.15
C ALA A 51 12.50 6.14 6.70
N ASN A 52 11.96 7.23 7.28
CA ASN A 52 12.70 8.38 7.80
C ASN A 52 13.61 9.07 6.77
N LEU A 53 13.25 9.02 5.49
CA LEU A 53 13.90 9.79 4.42
C LEU A 53 13.32 11.19 4.30
N TYR A 54 12.02 11.33 4.57
CA TYR A 54 11.33 12.62 4.65
C TYR A 54 10.80 12.84 6.06
N ARG A 55 11.03 14.04 6.60
CA ARG A 55 10.56 14.41 7.93
C ARG A 55 9.06 14.76 7.86
N PRO A 56 8.17 14.00 8.53
CA PRO A 56 6.76 14.36 8.62
C PRO A 56 6.58 15.66 9.42
N ILE A 57 5.46 16.33 9.20
CA ILE A 57 5.12 17.60 9.88
C ILE A 57 4.36 17.32 11.16
N ARG A 58 3.55 16.26 11.15
CA ARG A 58 2.76 15.75 12.28
C ARG A 58 2.90 14.24 12.31
N GLY A 59 2.87 13.65 13.51
CA GLY A 59 3.03 12.22 13.70
C GLY A 59 4.44 11.70 13.37
N GLY A 60 4.66 10.40 13.55
CA GLY A 60 5.85 9.70 13.05
C GLY A 60 6.96 9.34 14.05
N GLU A 61 6.89 9.73 15.33
CA GLU A 61 8.01 9.45 16.27
C GLU A 61 8.02 8.04 16.90
N ARG A 62 6.91 7.29 16.90
CA ARG A 62 6.79 6.11 17.78
C ARG A 62 7.34 4.78 17.25
N GLN A 63 7.55 4.61 15.95
CA GLN A 63 8.31 3.48 15.39
C GLN A 63 8.62 3.79 13.91
N MET A 64 9.64 4.62 13.64
CA MET A 64 10.11 4.76 12.26
C MET A 64 10.82 3.48 11.83
N VAL A 65 10.57 3.03 10.61
CA VAL A 65 11.35 1.95 10.01
C VAL A 65 12.70 2.57 9.67
N THR A 66 13.73 2.28 10.46
CA THR A 66 15.09 2.56 10.01
C THR A 66 15.26 1.78 8.71
N ILE A 67 15.63 2.45 7.60
CA ILE A 67 16.06 1.78 6.37
C ILE A 67 17.32 1.01 6.73
N ALA A 68 17.13 -0.19 7.28
CA ALA A 68 18.16 -1.18 7.40
C ALA A 68 18.44 -1.60 5.96
N ARG A 69 19.45 -0.95 5.38
CA ARG A 69 20.18 -1.35 4.18
C ARG A 69 20.05 -2.86 4.02
N VAL A 70 19.24 -3.28 3.05
CA VAL A 70 18.57 -4.60 2.85
C VAL A 70 19.47 -5.85 2.96
N LEU A 71 20.77 -5.70 3.19
CA LEU A 71 21.76 -6.78 3.16
C LEU A 71 22.55 -6.98 4.46
N ALA A 72 22.31 -6.23 5.55
CA ALA A 72 23.15 -6.32 6.76
C ALA A 72 22.50 -6.97 7.99
N GLN A 73 21.18 -6.89 8.16
CA GLN A 73 20.47 -7.43 9.34
C GLN A 73 19.08 -7.90 8.90
N GLN A 74 18.62 -9.07 9.33
CA GLN A 74 17.27 -9.58 9.06
C GLN A 74 16.23 -8.55 9.54
N PRO A 75 15.62 -7.75 8.66
CA PRO A 75 14.75 -6.66 9.09
C PRO A 75 13.41 -7.25 9.51
N ASP A 76 12.77 -6.70 10.54
CA ASP A 76 11.44 -7.17 10.92
C ASP A 76 10.31 -6.61 10.04
N VAL A 77 10.58 -5.50 9.32
CA VAL A 77 9.64 -4.83 8.42
C VAL A 77 10.31 -4.59 7.06
N ILE A 78 9.62 -4.91 5.97
CA ILE A 78 10.06 -4.68 4.60
C ILE A 78 9.14 -3.64 3.95
N LEU A 79 9.73 -2.56 3.43
CA LEU A 79 9.01 -1.55 2.65
C LEU A 79 9.36 -1.73 1.16
N LEU A 80 8.35 -1.82 0.30
CA LEU A 80 8.52 -2.01 -1.15
C LEU A 80 7.78 -0.91 -1.91
N ASP A 81 8.51 -0.06 -2.62
CA ASP A 81 7.89 0.98 -3.45
C ASP A 81 7.65 0.46 -4.87
N GLU A 82 6.37 0.30 -5.24
CA GLU A 82 5.88 -0.21 -6.51
C GLU A 82 6.71 -1.39 -7.06
N PRO A 83 6.86 -2.50 -6.30
CA PRO A 83 7.80 -3.59 -6.63
C PRO A 83 7.49 -4.33 -7.92
N THR A 84 6.30 -4.12 -8.47
CA THR A 84 5.79 -4.72 -9.71
C THR A 84 5.86 -3.77 -10.91
N ALA A 85 6.27 -2.52 -10.72
CA ALA A 85 6.37 -1.55 -11.81
C ALA A 85 7.35 -2.02 -12.89
N HIS A 86 7.00 -1.82 -14.16
CA HIS A 86 7.78 -2.23 -15.33
C HIS A 86 8.02 -3.74 -15.48
N LEU A 87 7.37 -4.59 -14.69
CA LEU A 87 7.40 -6.04 -14.86
C LEU A 87 6.30 -6.52 -15.81
N ASP A 88 6.60 -7.56 -16.59
CA ASP A 88 5.57 -8.32 -17.30
C ASP A 88 4.64 -9.06 -16.31
N TYR A 89 3.49 -9.51 -16.82
CA TYR A 89 2.45 -10.15 -16.00
C TYR A 89 2.98 -11.36 -15.20
N GLY A 90 3.82 -12.21 -15.80
CA GLY A 90 4.37 -13.38 -15.12
C GLY A 90 5.27 -12.99 -13.95
N ASN A 91 6.07 -11.96 -14.11
CA ASN A 91 6.96 -11.43 -13.09
C ASN A 91 6.20 -10.67 -11.98
N GLN A 92 5.09 -10.00 -12.29
CA GLN A 92 4.20 -9.44 -11.27
C GLN A 92 3.63 -10.53 -10.35
N ILE A 93 3.15 -11.65 -10.92
CA ILE A 93 2.66 -12.79 -10.14
C ILE A 93 3.76 -13.44 -9.30
N ARG A 94 4.99 -13.54 -9.82
CA ARG A 94 6.14 -14.04 -9.04
C ARG A 94 6.47 -13.11 -7.88
N MET A 95 6.39 -11.80 -8.09
CA MET A 95 6.61 -10.81 -7.03
C MET A 95 5.55 -10.91 -5.93
N THR A 96 4.26 -10.94 -6.26
CA THR A 96 3.19 -11.06 -5.25
C THR A 96 3.30 -12.36 -4.44
N ARG A 97 3.66 -13.48 -5.09
CA ARG A 97 3.96 -14.75 -4.40
C ARG A 97 5.15 -14.65 -3.47
N LEU A 98 6.23 -13.97 -3.88
CA LEU A 98 7.40 -13.76 -3.03
C LEU A 98 7.07 -12.88 -1.82
N VAL A 99 6.27 -11.83 -2.00
CA VAL A 99 5.75 -11.01 -0.90
C VAL A 99 5.01 -11.89 0.10
N ARG A 100 4.04 -12.69 -0.36
CA ARG A 100 3.28 -13.59 0.53
C ARG A 100 4.20 -14.58 1.26
N LYS A 101 5.14 -15.22 0.55
CA LYS A 101 6.11 -16.14 1.17
C LYS A 101 6.98 -15.47 2.25
N LEU A 102 7.39 -14.23 2.03
CA LEU A 102 8.14 -13.46 3.03
C LEU A 102 7.24 -13.15 4.24
N ALA A 103 6.00 -12.73 4.03
CA ALA A 103 5.06 -12.52 5.13
C ALA A 103 4.86 -13.82 5.94
N ASP A 104 4.61 -14.95 5.28
CA ASP A 104 4.46 -16.26 5.92
C ASP A 104 5.72 -16.70 6.70
N SER A 105 6.89 -16.14 6.37
CA SER A 105 8.16 -16.36 7.08
C SER A 105 8.35 -15.44 8.30
N GLY A 106 7.35 -14.61 8.64
CA GLY A 106 7.32 -13.75 9.82
C GLY A 106 7.74 -12.29 9.60
N TYR A 107 7.97 -11.87 8.35
CA TYR A 107 8.22 -10.47 8.01
C TYR A 107 6.91 -9.68 7.99
N ALA A 108 6.92 -8.44 8.48
CA ALA A 108 5.84 -7.48 8.20
C ALA A 108 6.14 -6.75 6.89
N ILE A 109 5.20 -6.68 5.95
CA ILE A 109 5.49 -6.11 4.62
C ILE A 109 4.51 -4.98 4.30
N ILE A 110 5.05 -3.85 3.85
CA ILE A 110 4.25 -2.75 3.33
C ILE A 110 4.71 -2.48 1.91
N LEU A 111 3.79 -2.50 0.96
CA LEU A 111 4.09 -2.21 -0.43
C LEU A 111 3.14 -1.17 -1.01
N THR A 112 3.61 -0.37 -1.94
CA THR A 112 2.74 0.52 -2.72
C THR A 112 2.38 -0.13 -4.05
N THR A 113 1.17 0.12 -4.52
CA THR A 113 0.75 -0.31 -5.85
C THR A 113 -0.30 0.63 -6.42
N HIS A 114 -0.40 0.67 -7.74
CA HIS A 114 -1.48 1.34 -8.46
C HIS A 114 -2.43 0.33 -9.10
N MET A 115 -2.29 -0.97 -8.81
CA MET A 115 -3.07 -2.06 -9.41
C MET A 115 -3.97 -2.73 -8.35
N PRO A 116 -5.31 -2.66 -8.50
CA PRO A 116 -6.24 -3.27 -7.53
C PRO A 116 -6.06 -4.78 -7.40
N ASP A 117 -5.77 -5.48 -8.50
CA ASP A 117 -5.61 -6.93 -8.50
C ASP A 117 -4.45 -7.41 -7.60
N HIS A 118 -3.40 -6.60 -7.37
CA HIS A 118 -2.35 -6.97 -6.41
C HIS A 118 -2.89 -7.03 -4.98
N VAL A 119 -3.75 -6.08 -4.61
CA VAL A 119 -4.42 -6.04 -3.30
C VAL A 119 -5.33 -7.26 -3.15
N ILE A 120 -6.12 -7.55 -4.18
CA ILE A 120 -7.03 -8.69 -4.20
C ILE A 120 -6.27 -10.02 -4.13
N MET A 121 -5.13 -10.17 -4.82
CA MET A 121 -4.31 -11.38 -4.76
C MET A 121 -3.63 -11.58 -3.41
N LEU A 122 -3.30 -10.49 -2.70
CA LEU A 122 -2.68 -10.57 -1.39
C LEU A 122 -3.71 -10.85 -0.29
N GLN A 123 -4.99 -10.46 -0.44
CA GLN A 123 -6.08 -10.77 0.51
C GLN A 123 -5.77 -10.38 1.97
N ASP A 124 -5.18 -9.21 2.16
CA ASP A 124 -4.73 -8.74 3.48
C ASP A 124 -5.28 -7.34 3.76
N LYS A 125 -4.59 -6.52 4.54
CA LYS A 125 -4.99 -5.12 4.77
C LYS A 125 -4.60 -4.21 3.60
N VAL A 126 -5.41 -3.19 3.38
CA VAL A 126 -5.19 -2.15 2.36
C VAL A 126 -5.26 -0.77 2.99
N GLY A 127 -4.36 0.11 2.56
CA GLY A 127 -4.45 1.55 2.76
C GLY A 127 -4.79 2.23 1.43
N ILE A 128 -5.93 2.89 1.31
CA ILE A 128 -6.31 3.67 0.13
C ILE A 128 -5.82 5.10 0.34
N LEU A 129 -4.96 5.57 -0.55
CA LEU A 129 -4.53 6.97 -0.60
C LEU A 129 -5.12 7.62 -1.85
N ASP A 130 -6.10 8.49 -1.65
CA ASP A 130 -6.77 9.21 -2.74
C ASP A 130 -6.02 10.48 -3.15
N HIS A 131 -6.50 11.14 -4.21
CA HIS A 131 -5.91 12.36 -4.76
C HIS A 131 -6.09 13.60 -3.87
N ASP A 132 -6.98 13.53 -2.88
CA ASP A 132 -7.20 14.59 -1.89
C ASP A 132 -6.30 14.42 -0.66
N GLY A 133 -5.50 13.34 -0.62
CA GLY A 133 -4.61 13.02 0.49
C GLY A 133 -5.32 12.37 1.66
N ARG A 134 -6.55 11.86 1.47
CA ARG A 134 -7.24 11.09 2.50
C ARG A 134 -6.73 9.66 2.47
N PHE A 135 -6.56 9.11 3.66
CA PHE A 135 -6.11 7.75 3.85
C PHE A 135 -7.17 6.90 4.56
N THR A 136 -7.59 5.81 3.93
CA THR A 136 -8.53 4.84 4.50
C THR A 136 -7.84 3.50 4.69
N PHE A 137 -7.96 2.88 5.87
CA PHE A 137 -7.23 1.64 6.20
C PHE A 137 -8.13 0.59 6.85
N GLY A 138 -7.89 -0.67 6.50
CA GLY A 138 -8.69 -1.81 6.95
C GLY A 138 -8.40 -3.06 6.13
N LYS A 139 -9.23 -4.09 6.25
CA LYS A 139 -9.10 -5.28 5.41
C LYS A 139 -9.51 -4.97 3.97
N ALA A 140 -8.84 -5.59 3.00
CA ALA A 140 -9.16 -5.42 1.60
C ALA A 140 -10.61 -5.81 1.28
N GLU A 141 -11.12 -6.90 1.86
CA GLU A 141 -12.51 -7.36 1.67
C GLU A 141 -13.56 -6.36 2.15
N ASP A 142 -13.24 -5.55 3.17
CA ASP A 142 -14.16 -4.58 3.75
C ASP A 142 -14.11 -3.22 3.04
N ILE A 143 -12.96 -2.90 2.44
CA ILE A 143 -12.70 -1.59 1.83
C ILE A 143 -12.97 -1.59 0.33
N LEU A 144 -12.52 -2.62 -0.39
CA LEU A 144 -12.60 -2.64 -1.84
C LEU A 144 -14.07 -2.78 -2.28
N SER A 145 -14.50 -1.84 -3.11
CA SER A 145 -15.84 -1.82 -3.69
C SER A 145 -15.80 -1.18 -5.07
N ASP A 146 -16.81 -1.49 -5.90
CA ASP A 146 -16.97 -0.90 -7.24
C ASP A 146 -16.94 0.63 -7.19
N SER A 147 -17.65 1.23 -6.24
CA SER A 147 -17.74 2.69 -6.10
C SER A 147 -16.42 3.31 -5.66
N LEU A 148 -15.71 2.69 -4.70
CA LEU A 148 -14.40 3.16 -4.27
C LEU A 148 -13.40 3.13 -5.41
N LEU A 149 -13.28 1.99 -6.11
CA LEU A 149 -12.33 1.83 -7.21
C LEU A 149 -12.68 2.77 -8.36
N SER A 150 -13.96 2.87 -8.72
CA SER A 150 -14.38 3.77 -9.80
C SER A 150 -14.07 5.24 -9.49
N ASN A 151 -14.31 5.67 -8.24
CA ASN A 151 -13.96 7.02 -7.79
C ASN A 151 -12.44 7.24 -7.72
N LEU A 152 -11.67 6.24 -7.29
CA LEU A 152 -10.22 6.35 -7.15
C LEU A 152 -9.53 6.51 -8.51
N TYR A 153 -9.99 5.78 -9.53
CA TYR A 153 -9.40 5.78 -10.87
C TYR A 153 -10.14 6.65 -11.90
N SER A 154 -11.29 7.22 -11.53
CA SER A 154 -12.16 8.02 -12.42
C SER A 154 -12.59 7.28 -13.69
N VAL A 155 -12.86 5.97 -13.57
CA VAL A 155 -13.30 5.08 -14.65
C VAL A 155 -14.29 4.07 -14.08
N ASP A 156 -15.27 3.63 -14.85
CA ASP A 156 -16.23 2.59 -14.42
C ASP A 156 -15.53 1.23 -14.25
N LEU A 157 -15.30 0.84 -12.99
CA LEU A 157 -14.66 -0.41 -12.60
C LEU A 157 -15.65 -1.29 -11.82
N LYS A 158 -15.52 -2.61 -11.99
CA LYS A 158 -16.26 -3.60 -11.20
C LYS A 158 -15.33 -4.66 -10.64
N LEU A 159 -15.65 -5.11 -9.43
CA LEU A 159 -15.15 -6.35 -8.87
C LEU A 159 -16.01 -7.50 -9.38
N VAL A 160 -15.37 -8.45 -10.05
CA VAL A 160 -16.03 -9.63 -10.59
C VAL A 160 -15.36 -10.87 -10.03
N TYR A 161 -16.14 -11.72 -9.36
CA TYR A 161 -15.68 -13.02 -8.88
C TYR A 161 -15.44 -13.96 -10.06
N ILE A 162 -14.27 -14.59 -10.10
CA ILE A 162 -13.89 -15.58 -11.10
C ILE A 162 -13.75 -16.94 -10.41
N ASP A 163 -14.67 -17.87 -10.71
CA ASP A 163 -14.75 -19.19 -10.06
C ASP A 163 -13.46 -20.00 -10.19
N GLU A 164 -12.84 -20.00 -11.38
CA GLU A 164 -11.60 -20.73 -11.64
C GLU A 164 -10.41 -20.17 -10.85
N ALA A 165 -10.40 -18.87 -10.62
CA ALA A 165 -9.36 -18.18 -9.86
C ALA A 165 -9.65 -18.17 -8.35
N LYS A 166 -10.89 -18.47 -7.95
CA LYS A 166 -11.40 -18.40 -6.58
C LYS A 166 -11.15 -17.06 -5.89
N ARG A 167 -11.27 -15.98 -6.64
CA ARG A 167 -11.04 -14.61 -6.17
C ARG A 167 -11.79 -13.62 -7.05
N ASP A 168 -11.95 -12.41 -6.52
CA ASP A 168 -12.34 -11.27 -7.34
C ASP A 168 -11.21 -10.84 -8.28
N THR A 169 -11.60 -10.11 -9.30
CA THR A 169 -10.69 -9.37 -10.16
C THR A 169 -11.34 -8.04 -10.52
N CYS A 170 -10.52 -7.00 -10.61
CA CYS A 170 -10.99 -5.69 -11.00
C CYS A 170 -11.01 -5.59 -12.54
N VAL A 171 -12.19 -5.40 -13.13
CA VAL A 171 -12.34 -5.22 -14.57
C VAL A 171 -12.93 -3.86 -14.90
N PRO A 172 -12.50 -3.25 -16.00
CA PRO A 172 -13.21 -2.10 -16.54
C PRO A 172 -14.55 -2.55 -17.16
N PHE A 173 -15.65 -1.89 -16.80
CA PHE A 173 -17.01 -2.36 -17.11
C PHE A 173 -17.68 -1.63 -18.28
N ALA A 174 -17.32 -0.37 -18.55
CA ALA A 174 -17.86 0.42 -19.66
C ALA A 174 -16.71 1.08 -20.44
N TYR A 175 -16.37 0.51 -21.60
CA TYR A 175 -15.37 1.02 -22.55
C TYR A 175 -15.96 1.10 -23.95
#